data_AF-A0A0W0FGR6-F1
#
_entry.id   AF-A0A0W0FGR6-F1
#
_cell.length_a   1.000
_cell.length_b   1.000
_cell.length_c   1.000
_cell.angle_alpha   90.00
_cell.angle_beta   90.00
_cell.angle_gamma   90.00
#
_symmetry.space_group_name_H-M   'P 1'
#
loop_
_entity.id
_entity.type
_entity.pdbx_description
1 polymer ?
#
loop_
_entity_poly.entity_id
_entity_poly.type
_entity_poly.pdbx_seq_one_letter_code
_entity_poly.pdbx_strand_id
1 'polypeptide(L)'
;MTHPSSSSTRVLAGAAPGQLDPTQPIRLLRSNQSRLFFASFDPRTASSHRDPNLDHDLSKARRVILEANGEKITWRFVPKALLEEGVIDEGEWPRVVDICGLSDDELAEESEVEEMIVDDSAPKRSRSAVPERSKKLEQMRQNREARREKAARRAEKLAQKESPTFEFSFPSTSAATAPTSQILPEAKRKATSLFSPLGRDDTDYIRPNDELYPSHNIYYEHTNTSNSKRARTVSPGAMKRELEAKRGRREWQKHIRREAKIKRRREQWNEQFMREVMAEVPEHGGFTNGELLLVQITSQILTADVRLSDDSESEPPESRDPDESLDERAAREAAIAESRRKLAELEKDKPLWEAEARKRAMWEKAEEEAQRLREAQRRWEEARQAEAVKQARVNAAREREEAARREREQKAQRQREKYQRQQRWSYGPWTTQRALEKYKVMSQSFDTTKFSDEEPLTFDTVPWPVLKHPASLSVEDVDWSAVENFFQGVQPHMKSQDFRDLIEKSHRRFHPDRWRARGLLKTVANEAERGFLDVAANTVAQALTPLWMEVTGRK
;
A
#
# COMPACT_ATOMS: atom_id res chain seq x y z
N MET A 1 -56.69 -26.61 6.96
CA MET A 1 -56.30 -27.68 6.01
C MET A 1 -55.88 -27.01 4.70
N THR A 2 -54.58 -26.86 4.48
CA THR A 2 -53.98 -26.33 3.25
C THR A 2 -52.70 -27.12 3.02
N HIS A 3 -52.69 -27.96 1.98
CA HIS A 3 -51.55 -28.81 1.64
C HIS A 3 -50.43 -28.00 0.94
N PRO A 4 -49.16 -28.37 1.15
CA PRO A 4 -48.01 -27.73 0.51
C PRO A 4 -47.92 -28.11 -0.97
N SER A 5 -47.70 -27.11 -1.83
CA SER A 5 -47.47 -27.31 -3.26
C SER A 5 -46.10 -27.95 -3.51
N SER A 6 -46.12 -29.13 -4.12
CA SER A 6 -44.95 -29.78 -4.70
C SER A 6 -44.22 -28.84 -5.67
N SER A 7 -42.93 -28.63 -5.47
CA SER A 7 -42.06 -27.92 -6.40
C SER A 7 -41.95 -28.70 -7.71
N SER A 8 -42.71 -28.27 -8.70
CA SER A 8 -42.62 -28.75 -10.08
C SER A 8 -41.21 -28.47 -10.61
N THR A 9 -40.44 -29.51 -10.88
CA THR A 9 -39.18 -29.46 -11.63
C THR A 9 -39.44 -28.72 -12.95
N ARG A 10 -38.72 -27.62 -13.19
CA ARG A 10 -38.85 -26.84 -14.44
C ARG A 10 -38.05 -27.54 -15.54
N VAL A 11 -38.77 -28.07 -16.52
CA VAL A 11 -38.19 -28.66 -17.74
C VAL A 11 -37.90 -27.54 -18.75
N LEU A 12 -36.68 -27.49 -19.26
CA LEU A 12 -36.27 -26.56 -20.32
C LEU A 12 -36.38 -27.29 -21.68
N ALA A 13 -37.04 -26.70 -22.68
CA ALA A 13 -37.11 -27.26 -24.05
C ALA A 13 -37.22 -26.17 -25.13
N GLY A 14 -36.40 -26.24 -26.18
CA GLY A 14 -36.47 -25.40 -27.38
C GLY A 14 -35.11 -25.05 -28.02
N ALA A 15 -35.12 -24.62 -29.29
CA ALA A 15 -33.92 -24.30 -30.10
C ALA A 15 -33.28 -22.93 -29.80
N ALA A 16 -33.72 -22.25 -28.72
CA ALA A 16 -33.21 -20.96 -28.31
C ALA A 16 -31.89 -21.13 -27.51
N PRO A 17 -30.86 -20.30 -27.76
CA PRO A 17 -29.65 -20.29 -26.93
C PRO A 17 -30.02 -20.13 -25.45
N GLY A 18 -29.72 -21.16 -24.63
CA GLY A 18 -30.09 -21.19 -23.21
C GLY A 18 -31.15 -22.24 -22.82
N GLN A 19 -31.72 -22.97 -23.77
CA GLN A 19 -32.57 -24.15 -23.49
C GLN A 19 -31.83 -25.45 -23.83
N LEU A 20 -31.85 -26.39 -22.89
CA LEU A 20 -31.29 -27.73 -23.05
C LEU A 20 -32.25 -28.54 -23.91
N ASP A 21 -31.84 -28.89 -25.13
CA ASP A 21 -32.59 -29.79 -26.02
C ASP A 21 -32.05 -31.22 -25.82
N PRO A 22 -32.84 -32.16 -25.26
CA PRO A 22 -32.39 -33.53 -25.03
C PRO A 22 -32.02 -34.26 -26.33
N THR A 23 -32.46 -33.77 -27.49
CA THR A 23 -32.09 -34.31 -28.80
C THR A 23 -30.71 -33.86 -29.30
N GLN A 24 -30.03 -32.95 -28.57
CA GLN A 24 -28.73 -32.38 -28.97
C GLN A 24 -27.62 -32.59 -27.91
N PRO A 25 -27.33 -33.83 -27.47
CA PRO A 25 -26.27 -34.09 -26.49
C PRO A 25 -24.89 -33.57 -26.94
N ILE A 26 -24.67 -33.50 -28.26
CA ILE A 26 -23.45 -33.00 -28.91
C ILE A 26 -23.19 -31.51 -28.63
N ARG A 27 -24.21 -30.73 -28.22
CA ARG A 27 -24.02 -29.30 -27.90
C ARG A 27 -23.46 -29.05 -26.50
N LEU A 28 -23.67 -29.97 -25.56
CA LEU A 28 -23.23 -29.81 -24.17
C LEU A 28 -21.90 -30.52 -23.90
N LEU A 29 -21.72 -31.69 -24.52
CA LEU A 29 -20.55 -32.53 -24.36
C LEU A 29 -19.63 -32.40 -25.58
N ARG A 30 -18.32 -32.37 -25.38
CA ARG A 30 -17.36 -32.43 -26.51
C ARG A 30 -17.33 -33.82 -27.16
N SER A 31 -17.72 -34.84 -26.41
CA SER A 31 -17.75 -36.25 -26.82
C SER A 31 -19.04 -36.89 -26.33
N ASN A 32 -19.59 -37.84 -27.09
CA ASN A 32 -20.79 -38.59 -26.71
C ASN A 32 -20.59 -39.49 -25.48
N GLN A 33 -19.34 -39.79 -25.10
CA GLN A 33 -18.98 -40.57 -23.92
C GLN A 33 -18.58 -39.70 -22.72
N SER A 34 -18.60 -38.37 -22.85
CA SER A 34 -18.23 -37.48 -21.75
C SER A 34 -19.31 -37.48 -20.65
N ARG A 35 -18.90 -37.49 -19.39
CA ARG A 35 -19.75 -37.22 -18.22
C ARG A 35 -19.46 -35.84 -17.64
N LEU A 36 -20.49 -35.08 -17.25
CA LEU A 36 -20.35 -33.79 -16.57
C LEU A 36 -20.50 -33.95 -15.06
N PHE A 37 -19.60 -33.32 -14.32
CA PHE A 37 -19.70 -33.17 -12.87
C PHE A 37 -19.67 -31.67 -12.54
N PHE A 38 -20.47 -31.26 -11.58
CA PHE A 38 -20.47 -29.90 -11.06
C PHE A 38 -19.70 -29.90 -9.74
N ALA A 39 -18.88 -28.87 -9.51
CA ALA A 39 -18.12 -28.74 -8.27
C ALA A 39 -17.91 -27.28 -7.89
N SER A 40 -17.72 -27.04 -6.59
CA SER A 40 -17.22 -25.76 -6.08
C SER A 40 -15.70 -25.69 -6.27
N PHE A 41 -15.22 -24.62 -6.88
CA PHE A 41 -13.79 -24.37 -6.98
C PHE A 41 -13.26 -23.82 -5.66
N ASP A 42 -12.45 -24.62 -4.96
CA ASP A 42 -11.61 -24.13 -3.88
C ASP A 42 -10.18 -23.85 -4.42
N PRO A 43 -9.74 -22.57 -4.43
CA PRO A 43 -8.39 -22.21 -4.86
C PRO A 43 -7.29 -22.90 -4.05
N ARG A 44 -7.57 -23.29 -2.80
CA ARG A 44 -6.61 -23.97 -1.91
C ARG A 44 -6.36 -25.41 -2.36
N THR A 45 -7.36 -26.06 -2.94
CA THR A 45 -7.26 -27.43 -3.47
C THR A 45 -6.65 -27.42 -4.88
N ALA A 46 -6.93 -26.38 -5.68
CA ALA A 46 -6.46 -26.30 -7.06
C ALA A 46 -5.03 -25.75 -7.23
N SER A 47 -4.50 -24.97 -6.27
CA SER A 47 -3.16 -24.38 -6.35
C SER A 47 -2.25 -24.95 -5.26
N SER A 48 -1.16 -25.61 -5.66
CA SER A 48 -0.07 -25.98 -4.74
C SER A 48 0.68 -24.75 -4.20
N HIS A 49 0.48 -23.58 -4.81
CA HIS A 49 1.13 -22.33 -4.43
C HIS A 49 0.17 -21.46 -3.60
N ARG A 50 0.49 -21.28 -2.31
CA ARG A 50 -0.24 -20.38 -1.41
C ARG A 50 0.11 -18.93 -1.77
N ASP A 51 -0.78 -18.25 -2.50
CA ASP A 51 -0.74 -16.80 -2.63
C ASP A 51 -1.64 -16.16 -1.56
N PRO A 52 -1.08 -15.48 -0.54
CA PRO A 52 -1.83 -14.95 0.60
C PRO A 52 -2.71 -13.72 0.26
N ASN A 53 -2.76 -13.30 -1.01
CA ASN A 53 -3.55 -12.14 -1.46
C ASN A 53 -4.88 -12.53 -2.13
N LEU A 54 -5.16 -13.82 -2.31
CA LEU A 54 -6.41 -14.30 -2.93
C LEU A 54 -7.59 -14.39 -1.97
N ASP A 55 -7.39 -14.24 -0.64
CA ASP A 55 -8.44 -14.46 0.36
C ASP A 55 -9.59 -13.43 0.31
N HIS A 56 -9.39 -12.24 -0.27
CA HIS A 56 -10.41 -11.17 -0.26
C HIS A 56 -11.51 -11.30 -1.33
N ASP A 57 -11.34 -12.20 -2.30
CA ASP A 57 -12.29 -12.41 -3.41
C ASP A 57 -13.04 -13.76 -3.29
N LEU A 58 -12.82 -14.50 -2.19
CA LEU A 58 -13.36 -15.84 -1.95
C LEU A 58 -14.83 -15.89 -1.52
N SER A 59 -15.46 -14.74 -1.23
CA SER A 59 -16.87 -14.72 -0.80
C SER A 59 -17.84 -15.06 -1.93
N LYS A 60 -17.40 -15.07 -3.20
CA LYS A 60 -18.14 -15.65 -4.31
C LYS A 60 -17.53 -17.01 -4.66
N ALA A 61 -18.12 -18.07 -4.13
CA ALA A 61 -17.76 -19.42 -4.51
C ALA A 61 -17.88 -19.57 -6.04
N ARG A 62 -16.75 -19.77 -6.72
CA ARG A 62 -16.74 -19.95 -8.18
C ARG A 62 -17.16 -21.38 -8.47
N ARG A 63 -18.16 -21.59 -9.33
CA ARG A 63 -18.60 -22.92 -9.75
C ARG A 63 -17.79 -23.37 -10.96
N VAL A 64 -17.41 -24.65 -10.99
CA VAL A 64 -16.73 -25.28 -12.12
C VAL A 64 -17.53 -26.48 -12.60
N ILE A 65 -17.47 -26.70 -13.92
CA ILE A 65 -17.96 -27.91 -14.58
C ILE A 65 -16.74 -28.74 -14.96
N LEU A 66 -16.71 -29.99 -14.53
CA LEU A 66 -15.73 -31.01 -14.89
C LEU A 66 -16.35 -31.90 -15.97
N GLU A 67 -15.70 -32.03 -17.11
CA GLU A 67 -16.07 -32.94 -18.20
C GLU A 67 -15.05 -34.08 -18.22
N ALA A 68 -15.46 -35.29 -17.83
CA ALA A 68 -14.62 -36.48 -17.88
C ALA A 68 -14.93 -37.30 -19.13
N ASN A 69 -13.91 -37.62 -19.92
CA ASN A 69 -14.00 -38.46 -21.10
C ASN A 69 -12.91 -39.55 -20.99
N GLY A 70 -13.29 -40.71 -20.46
CA GLY A 70 -12.34 -41.76 -20.08
C GLY A 70 -11.33 -41.25 -19.04
N GLU A 71 -10.03 -41.36 -19.35
CA GLU A 71 -8.93 -40.91 -18.48
C GLU A 71 -8.73 -39.38 -18.44
N LYS A 72 -9.41 -38.62 -19.32
CA LYS A 72 -9.18 -37.18 -19.45
C LYS A 72 -10.29 -36.38 -18.78
N ILE A 73 -9.92 -35.61 -17.76
CA ILE A 73 -10.80 -34.63 -17.11
C ILE A 73 -10.42 -33.22 -17.58
N THR A 74 -11.39 -32.50 -18.13
CA THR A 74 -11.25 -31.06 -18.43
C THR A 74 -12.22 -30.27 -17.57
N TRP A 75 -11.94 -29.01 -17.26
CA TRP A 75 -12.84 -28.20 -16.43
C TRP A 75 -12.97 -26.77 -16.92
N ARG A 76 -14.09 -26.12 -16.60
CA ARG A 76 -14.40 -24.74 -16.99
C ARG A 76 -15.16 -24.02 -15.88
N PHE A 77 -14.91 -22.73 -15.70
CA PHE A 77 -15.71 -21.89 -14.79
C PHE A 77 -17.10 -21.62 -15.37
N VAL A 78 -18.12 -21.63 -14.51
CA VAL A 78 -19.47 -21.18 -14.84
C VAL A 78 -19.57 -19.68 -14.56
N PRO A 79 -19.59 -18.82 -15.60
CA PRO A 79 -19.68 -17.39 -15.37
C PRO A 79 -21.03 -17.04 -14.75
N LYS A 80 -21.01 -16.22 -13.68
CA LYS A 80 -22.20 -15.66 -13.01
C LYS A 80 -23.18 -16.72 -12.48
N ALA A 81 -22.70 -17.86 -12.01
CA ALA A 81 -23.54 -18.76 -11.21
C ALA A 81 -24.06 -18.00 -9.98
N LEU A 82 -25.37 -17.94 -9.83
CA LEU A 82 -26.07 -17.31 -8.71
C LEU A 82 -26.98 -18.37 -8.09
N LEU A 83 -27.06 -18.35 -6.76
CA LEU A 83 -28.12 -19.04 -6.03
C LEU A 83 -29.47 -18.45 -6.41
N GLU A 84 -30.50 -19.29 -6.53
CA GLU A 84 -31.86 -18.81 -6.70
C GLU A 84 -32.29 -17.99 -5.47
N GLU A 85 -33.13 -16.98 -5.69
CA GLU A 85 -33.61 -16.09 -4.63
C GLU A 85 -34.35 -16.91 -3.56
N GLY A 86 -33.81 -16.92 -2.34
CA GLY A 86 -34.34 -17.72 -1.22
C GLY A 86 -33.54 -18.99 -0.89
N VAL A 87 -32.56 -19.39 -1.71
CA VAL A 87 -31.65 -20.50 -1.40
C VAL A 87 -30.47 -19.98 -0.58
N ILE A 88 -30.46 -20.26 0.72
CA ILE A 88 -29.46 -19.78 1.68
C ILE A 88 -28.15 -20.58 1.56
N ASP A 89 -28.26 -21.88 1.28
CA ASP A 89 -27.13 -22.79 1.16
C ASP A 89 -27.44 -23.86 0.10
N GLU A 90 -26.42 -24.24 -0.68
CA GLU A 90 -26.50 -25.32 -1.66
C GLU A 90 -26.47 -26.69 -0.98
N GLY A 91 -26.08 -26.80 0.29
CA GLY A 91 -25.90 -28.05 1.04
C GLY A 91 -24.65 -28.84 0.62
N GLU A 92 -24.54 -30.11 1.06
CA GLU A 92 -23.32 -30.91 0.86
C GLU A 92 -23.15 -31.40 -0.60
N TRP A 93 -21.89 -31.42 -1.06
CA TRP A 93 -21.41 -31.90 -2.36
C TRP A 93 -20.58 -33.19 -2.17
N PRO A 94 -20.52 -34.12 -3.15
CA PRO A 94 -21.02 -34.02 -4.53
C PRO A 94 -22.51 -34.32 -4.68
N ARG A 95 -23.17 -33.65 -5.65
CA ARG A 95 -24.57 -33.93 -6.03
C ARG A 95 -24.64 -34.45 -7.46
N VAL A 96 -25.50 -35.45 -7.66
CA VAL A 96 -25.89 -35.90 -8.99
C VAL A 96 -26.91 -34.88 -9.52
N VAL A 97 -26.54 -34.16 -10.58
CA VAL A 97 -27.45 -33.24 -11.26
C VAL A 97 -27.98 -33.96 -12.48
N ASP A 98 -29.24 -34.37 -12.43
CA ASP A 98 -29.92 -34.99 -13.57
C ASP A 98 -30.16 -33.93 -14.65
N ILE A 99 -29.47 -34.08 -15.78
CA ILE A 99 -29.64 -33.26 -16.96
C ILE A 99 -30.33 -34.14 -18.00
N CYS A 100 -31.62 -33.89 -18.20
CA CYS A 100 -32.49 -34.53 -19.20
C CYS A 100 -33.18 -35.86 -18.82
N GLY A 101 -33.23 -36.26 -17.55
CA GLY A 101 -34.23 -37.23 -17.08
C GLY A 101 -34.00 -38.67 -17.53
N LEU A 102 -32.75 -39.07 -17.76
CA LEU A 102 -32.39 -40.46 -18.07
C LEU A 102 -31.60 -41.02 -16.89
N SER A 103 -32.31 -41.60 -15.92
CA SER A 103 -31.71 -42.45 -14.91
C SER A 103 -31.45 -43.84 -15.50
N ASP A 104 -30.18 -44.14 -15.76
CA ASP A 104 -29.70 -45.51 -15.92
C ASP A 104 -29.72 -46.21 -14.54
N ASP A 105 -30.90 -46.61 -14.10
CA ASP A 105 -31.08 -47.58 -13.02
C ASP A 105 -30.93 -48.99 -13.59
N GLU A 106 -29.72 -49.37 -14.00
CA GLU A 106 -29.32 -50.77 -14.22
C GLU A 106 -27.84 -50.78 -14.62
N LEU A 107 -26.94 -50.97 -13.65
CA LEU A 107 -25.70 -51.75 -13.76
C LEU A 107 -24.79 -51.51 -12.54
N ALA A 108 -24.66 -52.59 -11.73
CA ALA A 108 -23.51 -52.95 -10.90
C ALA A 108 -23.19 -52.02 -9.71
N GLU A 109 -23.44 -52.37 -8.44
CA GLU A 109 -23.05 -53.63 -7.75
C GLU A 109 -21.70 -54.15 -8.26
N GLU A 110 -20.58 -53.63 -7.73
CA GLU A 110 -19.38 -54.40 -7.37
C GLU A 110 -18.24 -53.50 -6.84
N SER A 111 -17.58 -53.99 -5.78
CA SER A 111 -16.25 -53.59 -5.24
C SER A 111 -16.23 -52.37 -4.31
N GLU A 112 -16.73 -52.41 -3.08
CA GLU A 112 -16.17 -53.05 -1.87
C GLU A 112 -14.71 -53.57 -1.93
N VAL A 113 -13.89 -53.07 -0.98
CA VAL A 113 -12.56 -53.53 -0.54
C VAL A 113 -11.33 -52.97 -1.30
N GLU A 114 -10.68 -51.94 -0.72
CA GLU A 114 -9.24 -52.00 -0.39
C GLU A 114 -8.83 -50.85 0.54
N GLU A 115 -8.91 -51.14 1.83
CA GLU A 115 -8.17 -50.45 2.90
C GLU A 115 -6.78 -51.12 2.98
N MET A 116 -5.69 -50.45 2.60
CA MET A 116 -4.34 -50.80 3.07
C MET A 116 -3.24 -49.79 2.68
N ILE A 117 -2.40 -49.51 3.68
CA ILE A 117 -0.98 -49.10 3.63
C ILE A 117 -0.69 -47.60 3.47
N VAL A 118 -0.47 -47.00 4.64
CA VAL A 118 0.36 -45.80 4.84
C VAL A 118 1.82 -46.20 4.63
N ASP A 119 2.45 -45.71 3.56
CA ASP A 119 3.89 -45.81 3.36
C ASP A 119 4.56 -44.44 3.53
N ASP A 120 5.29 -44.32 4.65
CA ASP A 120 6.20 -43.24 4.97
C ASP A 120 7.42 -43.26 4.04
N SER A 121 7.45 -42.41 3.00
CA SER A 121 8.72 -42.08 2.33
C SER A 121 8.76 -40.66 1.77
N ALA A 122 9.15 -39.72 2.63
CA ALA A 122 9.57 -38.39 2.19
C ALA A 122 10.94 -38.44 1.46
N PRO A 123 11.11 -37.85 0.27
CA PRO A 123 12.41 -37.79 -0.38
C PRO A 123 13.31 -36.73 0.29
N LYS A 124 14.47 -37.20 0.76
CA LYS A 124 15.58 -36.40 1.26
C LYS A 124 16.05 -35.42 0.19
N ARG A 125 15.69 -34.14 0.32
CA ARG A 125 16.28 -33.04 -0.47
C ARG A 125 17.74 -32.82 -0.06
N SER A 126 18.60 -32.91 -1.06
CA SER A 126 20.04 -32.71 -1.05
C SER A 126 20.47 -31.41 -0.36
N ARG A 127 21.34 -31.55 0.64
CA ARG A 127 22.07 -30.48 1.33
C ARG A 127 23.29 -30.05 0.50
N SER A 128 23.25 -28.87 -0.09
CA SER A 128 24.49 -28.19 -0.55
C SER A 128 24.28 -26.68 -0.78
N ALA A 129 24.03 -25.91 0.29
CA ALA A 129 24.15 -24.44 0.28
C ALA A 129 24.21 -23.88 1.71
N VAL A 130 25.20 -24.29 2.51
CA VAL A 130 25.33 -23.88 3.94
C VAL A 130 26.33 -22.73 4.23
N PRO A 131 27.30 -22.32 3.38
CA PRO A 131 28.28 -21.33 3.84
C PRO A 131 27.76 -19.87 3.90
N GLU A 132 26.76 -19.48 3.10
CA GLU A 132 26.28 -18.07 3.11
C GLU A 132 25.38 -17.72 4.30
N ARG A 133 24.59 -18.69 4.80
CA ARG A 133 23.64 -18.43 5.89
C ARG A 133 24.35 -18.18 7.22
N SER A 134 25.51 -18.83 7.42
CA SER A 134 26.39 -18.64 8.58
C SER A 134 26.96 -17.21 8.63
N LYS A 135 27.52 -16.73 7.52
CA LYS A 135 28.08 -15.37 7.44
C LYS A 135 27.04 -14.28 7.72
N LYS A 136 25.81 -14.47 7.25
CA LYS A 136 24.71 -13.53 7.50
C LYS A 136 24.26 -13.52 8.97
N LEU A 137 24.29 -14.67 9.64
CA LEU A 137 23.95 -14.76 11.06
C LEU A 137 25.01 -14.07 11.93
N GLU A 138 26.29 -14.30 11.61
CA GLU A 138 27.42 -13.69 12.31
C GLU A 138 27.42 -12.15 12.15
N GLN A 139 27.17 -11.66 10.93
CA GLN A 139 27.03 -10.22 10.69
C GLN A 139 25.83 -9.60 11.43
N MET A 140 24.74 -10.35 11.63
CA MET A 140 23.60 -9.91 12.42
C MET A 140 23.94 -9.85 13.92
N ARG A 141 24.75 -10.80 14.40
CA ARG A 141 25.22 -10.86 15.79
C ARG A 141 26.17 -9.71 16.12
N GLN A 142 27.16 -9.46 15.27
CA GLN A 142 28.06 -8.31 15.39
C GLN A 142 27.31 -6.96 15.38
N ASN A 143 26.28 -6.83 14.52
CA ASN A 143 25.43 -5.63 14.53
C ASN A 143 24.61 -5.46 15.81
N ARG A 144 24.18 -6.56 16.44
CA ARG A 144 23.47 -6.51 17.74
C ARG A 144 24.42 -6.13 18.86
N GLU A 145 25.63 -6.68 18.87
CA GLU A 145 26.67 -6.35 19.86
C GLU A 145 27.09 -4.88 19.76
N ALA A 146 27.38 -4.37 18.55
CA ALA A 146 27.72 -2.96 18.34
C ALA A 146 26.61 -1.99 18.77
N ARG A 147 25.33 -2.40 18.63
CA ARG A 147 24.19 -1.61 19.14
C ARG A 147 24.11 -1.62 20.66
N ARG A 148 24.36 -2.78 21.30
CA ARG A 148 24.41 -2.90 22.76
C ARG A 148 25.55 -2.07 23.34
N GLU A 149 26.74 -2.13 22.74
CA GLU A 149 27.90 -1.35 23.17
C GLU A 149 27.64 0.16 23.03
N LYS A 150 27.06 0.60 21.90
CA LYS A 150 26.70 2.01 21.71
C LYS A 150 25.63 2.50 22.69
N ALA A 151 24.69 1.63 23.07
CA ALA A 151 23.70 1.92 24.10
C ALA A 151 24.35 2.00 25.49
N ALA A 152 25.24 1.06 25.83
CA ALA A 152 26.00 1.06 27.08
C ALA A 152 26.86 2.33 27.22
N ARG A 153 27.61 2.73 26.18
CA ARG A 153 28.37 3.99 26.18
C ARG A 153 27.51 5.23 26.34
N ARG A 154 26.27 5.22 25.85
CA ARG A 154 25.32 6.33 26.07
C ARG A 154 24.80 6.34 27.51
N ALA A 155 24.50 5.18 28.07
CA ALA A 155 24.09 5.03 29.46
C ALA A 155 25.21 5.47 30.41
N GLU A 156 26.46 5.07 30.15
CA GLU A 156 27.63 5.49 30.92
C GLU A 156 27.85 7.00 30.85
N LYS A 157 27.71 7.61 29.65
CA LYS A 157 27.76 9.07 29.50
C LYS A 157 26.61 9.82 30.18
N LEU A 158 25.46 9.17 30.35
CA LEU A 158 24.33 9.73 31.09
C LEU A 158 24.56 9.61 32.61
N ALA A 159 25.09 8.47 33.06
CA ALA A 159 25.46 8.24 34.46
C ALA A 159 26.60 9.16 34.91
N GLN A 160 27.62 9.39 34.07
CA GLN A 160 28.67 10.37 34.34
C GLN A 160 28.20 11.83 34.27
N LYS A 161 26.98 12.08 33.78
CA LYS A 161 26.38 13.43 33.72
C LYS A 161 25.38 13.66 34.86
N GLU A 162 25.26 12.72 35.80
CA GLU A 162 24.70 13.02 37.12
C GLU A 162 25.65 14.01 37.79
N SER A 163 25.10 15.21 37.95
CA SER A 163 25.74 16.43 38.39
C SER A 163 26.56 16.26 39.66
N PRO A 164 27.71 16.94 39.81
CA PRO A 164 28.23 17.21 41.14
C PRO A 164 27.13 17.94 41.90
N THR A 165 26.74 17.37 43.03
CA THR A 165 25.77 17.91 43.98
C THR A 165 26.14 19.36 44.24
N PHE A 166 25.41 20.29 43.63
CA PHE A 166 25.58 21.71 43.86
C PHE A 166 24.91 22.01 45.20
N GLU A 167 25.67 21.86 46.28
CA GLU A 167 25.29 22.28 47.63
C GLU A 167 25.04 23.79 47.62
N PHE A 168 23.75 24.15 47.64
CA PHE A 168 23.31 25.53 47.79
C PHE A 168 23.37 25.90 49.28
N SER A 169 24.56 26.26 49.76
CA SER A 169 24.73 26.88 51.07
C SER A 169 24.32 28.36 50.99
N PHE A 170 23.21 28.72 51.64
CA PHE A 170 22.80 30.10 51.83
C PHE A 170 23.73 30.77 52.87
N PRO A 171 24.46 31.85 52.54
CA PRO A 171 25.17 32.62 53.54
C PRO A 171 24.20 33.56 54.26
N SER A 172 24.16 33.43 55.58
CA SER A 172 23.52 34.40 56.47
C SER A 172 24.29 35.72 56.44
N THR A 173 23.54 36.80 56.49
CA THR A 173 23.96 38.21 56.48
C THR A 173 24.88 38.59 57.63
N SER A 174 26.03 39.22 57.34
CA SER A 174 26.53 40.37 58.10
C SER A 174 27.70 41.09 57.42
N ALA A 175 27.53 42.40 57.25
CA ALA A 175 28.52 43.47 57.35
C ALA A 175 29.73 43.54 56.39
N ALA A 176 29.66 44.58 55.55
CA ALA A 176 30.65 45.65 55.36
C ALA A 176 31.99 45.41 54.61
N THR A 177 32.29 46.44 53.81
CA THR A 177 33.60 46.93 53.33
C THR A 177 34.09 46.41 51.97
N ALA A 178 34.05 47.31 50.99
CA ALA A 178 34.83 47.29 49.74
C ALA A 178 36.30 47.73 50.01
N PRO A 179 37.16 47.93 48.99
CA PRO A 179 37.27 47.37 47.64
C PRO A 179 38.65 46.71 47.41
N THR A 180 38.87 45.97 46.30
CA THR A 180 40.13 46.00 45.52
C THR A 180 40.04 45.08 44.29
N SER A 181 40.62 45.62 43.23
CA SER A 181 40.78 45.23 41.83
C SER A 181 41.29 43.82 41.50
N GLN A 182 41.01 43.45 40.23
CA GLN A 182 41.91 42.90 39.21
C GLN A 182 41.74 41.43 38.73
N ILE A 183 41.71 41.33 37.39
CA ILE A 183 42.16 40.25 36.47
C ILE A 183 41.09 39.35 35.82
N LEU A 184 41.00 39.56 34.50
CA LEU A 184 40.37 38.76 33.43
C LEU A 184 40.95 37.32 33.34
N PRO A 185 40.20 36.38 32.74
CA PRO A 185 40.63 35.96 31.39
C PRO A 185 39.51 35.79 30.36
N GLU A 186 39.95 35.95 29.11
CA GLU A 186 39.21 35.93 27.85
C GLU A 186 38.47 34.60 27.57
N ALA A 187 37.19 34.70 27.20
CA ALA A 187 36.47 33.64 26.52
C ALA A 187 36.23 34.03 25.05
N LYS A 188 36.96 33.34 24.16
CA LYS A 188 36.87 33.42 22.70
C LYS A 188 35.46 33.06 22.22
N ARG A 189 34.69 34.05 21.76
CA ARG A 189 33.52 33.85 20.89
C ARG A 189 34.01 33.83 19.43
N LYS A 190 33.67 32.78 18.67
CA LYS A 190 33.87 32.73 17.21
C LYS A 190 32.54 32.58 16.47
N ALA A 191 32.45 33.38 15.41
CA ALA A 191 31.70 33.20 14.18
C ALA A 191 30.19 33.53 14.18
N THR A 192 29.93 34.84 14.14
CA THR A 192 28.82 35.44 13.39
C THR A 192 28.99 35.14 11.89
N SER A 193 27.93 34.60 11.29
CA SER A 193 27.79 34.38 9.85
C SER A 193 27.44 35.70 9.17
N LEU A 194 28.41 36.26 8.44
CA LEU A 194 28.20 37.31 7.45
C LEU A 194 28.54 36.71 6.08
N PHE A 195 27.53 36.46 5.27
CA PHE A 195 27.69 36.35 3.82
C PHE A 195 26.40 36.82 3.13
N SER A 196 26.35 38.12 2.87
CA SER A 196 25.53 38.72 1.80
C SER A 196 26.29 38.59 0.48
N PRO A 197 25.66 38.20 -0.63
CA PRO A 197 26.19 38.42 -1.95
C PRO A 197 25.50 39.64 -2.58
N LEU A 198 26.25 40.74 -2.71
CA LEU A 198 25.94 41.85 -3.60
C LEU A 198 26.97 41.88 -4.73
N GLY A 199 26.47 41.98 -5.95
CA GLY A 199 27.14 42.67 -7.06
C GLY A 199 28.01 41.81 -7.98
N ARG A 200 27.54 41.61 -9.22
CA ARG A 200 28.08 42.37 -10.35
C ARG A 200 27.17 42.21 -11.59
N ASP A 201 26.57 43.33 -11.96
CA ASP A 201 26.26 43.67 -13.35
C ASP A 201 27.57 43.67 -14.14
N ASP A 202 27.53 43.12 -15.36
CA ASP A 202 28.51 43.46 -16.38
C ASP A 202 27.77 43.73 -17.70
N THR A 203 27.94 44.98 -18.11
CA THR A 203 27.33 45.71 -19.21
C THR A 203 27.98 45.39 -20.56
N ASP A 204 27.14 45.45 -21.61
CA ASP A 204 27.42 46.07 -22.91
C ASP A 204 28.78 45.83 -23.59
N TYR A 205 28.76 44.97 -24.60
CA TYR A 205 29.64 45.13 -25.76
C TYR A 205 28.83 45.10 -27.06
N ILE A 206 28.47 46.29 -27.51
CA ILE A 206 28.12 46.60 -28.90
C ILE A 206 29.43 46.65 -29.68
N ARG A 207 29.49 45.95 -30.83
CA ARG A 207 30.41 46.29 -31.92
C ARG A 207 29.68 46.16 -33.27
N PRO A 208 29.63 47.21 -34.10
CA PRO A 208 28.92 47.23 -35.38
C PRO A 208 29.81 46.84 -36.57
N ASN A 209 29.13 46.40 -37.65
CA ASN A 209 29.47 46.46 -39.09
C ASN A 209 30.86 46.01 -39.59
N ASP A 210 30.89 45.02 -40.49
CA ASP A 210 31.04 45.29 -41.94
C ASP A 210 30.86 44.02 -42.80
N GLU A 211 29.89 44.15 -43.72
CA GLU A 211 29.85 43.77 -45.13
C GLU A 211 30.65 42.60 -45.74
N LEU A 212 29.87 41.82 -46.53
CA LEU A 212 30.17 41.26 -47.86
C LEU A 212 31.23 40.15 -47.97
N TYR A 213 30.78 38.89 -48.12
CA TYR A 213 31.15 37.97 -49.21
C TYR A 213 30.22 36.73 -49.19
N PRO A 214 29.60 36.33 -50.33
CA PRO A 214 28.82 35.10 -50.43
C PRO A 214 29.75 33.93 -50.78
N SER A 215 30.31 33.25 -49.77
CA SER A 215 31.06 32.03 -50.01
C SER A 215 30.15 30.81 -49.93
N HIS A 216 29.86 30.26 -51.11
CA HIS A 216 29.42 28.88 -51.31
C HIS A 216 30.24 27.94 -50.41
N ASN A 217 29.58 27.32 -49.42
CA ASN A 217 30.17 26.18 -48.74
C ASN A 217 29.19 25.03 -48.65
N ILE A 218 29.68 23.91 -49.14
CA ILE A 218 29.02 22.65 -49.41
C ILE A 218 28.60 22.02 -48.09
N TYR A 219 27.30 21.77 -47.94
CA TYR A 219 26.74 20.99 -46.84
C TYR A 219 27.26 19.56 -46.89
N TYR A 220 28.34 19.28 -46.16
CA TYR A 220 28.63 17.93 -45.69
C TYR A 220 27.71 17.65 -44.50
N GLU A 221 26.68 16.84 -44.74
CA GLU A 221 25.87 16.24 -43.69
C GLU A 221 26.78 15.37 -42.80
N HIS A 222 27.17 15.91 -41.65
CA HIS A 222 27.79 15.13 -40.59
C HIS A 222 26.78 14.10 -40.07
N THR A 223 26.98 12.85 -40.48
CA THR A 223 26.33 11.69 -39.91
C THR A 223 26.54 11.67 -38.40
N ASN A 224 25.44 11.78 -37.66
CA ASN A 224 25.31 11.75 -36.21
C ASN A 224 25.78 10.40 -35.62
N THR A 225 27.10 10.19 -35.58
CA THR A 225 27.77 8.98 -35.08
C THR A 225 28.59 9.28 -33.83
N SER A 226 28.00 9.90 -32.81
CA SER A 226 28.55 9.85 -31.43
C SER A 226 27.60 10.45 -30.39
N ASN A 227 26.63 9.66 -29.94
CA ASN A 227 26.03 9.88 -28.62
C ASN A 227 25.98 8.59 -27.81
N SER A 228 27.06 7.79 -27.88
CA SER A 228 27.49 6.99 -26.74
C SER A 228 28.18 7.93 -25.74
N LYS A 229 27.39 8.83 -25.15
CA LYS A 229 27.82 9.54 -23.95
C LYS A 229 27.97 8.45 -22.89
N ARG A 230 29.21 8.10 -22.58
CA ARG A 230 29.61 7.29 -21.43
C ARG A 230 28.63 7.62 -20.31
N ALA A 231 27.87 6.62 -19.84
CA ALA A 231 26.98 6.79 -18.70
C ALA A 231 27.79 7.52 -17.63
N ARG A 232 27.47 8.81 -17.41
CA ARG A 232 28.13 9.60 -16.38
C ARG A 232 27.97 8.77 -15.13
N THR A 233 29.09 8.26 -14.62
CA THR A 233 29.13 7.46 -13.42
C THR A 233 28.42 8.29 -12.37
N VAL A 234 27.23 7.84 -12.00
CA VAL A 234 26.44 8.52 -10.98
C VAL A 234 27.36 8.56 -9.78
N SER A 235 27.69 9.76 -9.30
CA SER A 235 28.72 9.88 -8.26
C SER A 235 28.34 8.96 -7.09
N PRO A 236 29.31 8.28 -6.45
CA PRO A 236 29.01 7.34 -5.35
C PRO A 236 28.08 7.92 -4.27
N GLY A 237 28.14 9.25 -4.07
CA GLY A 237 27.25 9.98 -3.16
C GLY A 237 25.78 10.10 -3.62
N ALA A 238 25.49 10.07 -4.92
CA ALA A 238 24.12 10.09 -5.42
C ALA A 238 23.42 8.73 -5.20
N MET A 239 24.12 7.61 -5.45
CA MET A 239 23.63 6.27 -5.14
C MET A 239 23.40 6.09 -3.63
N LYS A 240 24.29 6.64 -2.79
CA LYS A 240 24.13 6.64 -1.33
C LYS A 240 22.91 7.43 -0.88
N ARG A 241 22.69 8.64 -1.42
CA ARG A 241 21.50 9.46 -1.14
C ARG A 241 20.20 8.76 -1.55
N GLU A 242 20.19 8.08 -2.70
CA GLU A 242 19.02 7.32 -3.15
C GLU A 242 18.71 6.13 -2.25
N LEU A 243 19.74 5.39 -1.81
CA LEU A 243 19.59 4.28 -0.86
C LEU A 243 19.12 4.75 0.52
N GLU A 244 19.64 5.88 1.01
CA GLU A 244 19.20 6.51 2.26
C GLU A 244 17.74 6.99 2.15
N ALA A 245 17.34 7.60 1.05
CA ALA A 245 15.96 7.98 0.79
C ALA A 245 15.02 6.75 0.73
N LYS A 246 15.44 5.67 0.07
CA LYS A 246 14.69 4.39 0.04
C LYS A 246 14.59 3.77 1.43
N ARG A 247 15.63 3.87 2.25
CA ARG A 247 15.62 3.39 3.64
C ARG A 247 14.67 4.21 4.51
N GLY A 248 14.71 5.54 4.40
CA GLY A 248 13.79 6.45 5.09
C GLY A 248 12.32 6.16 4.75
N ARG A 249 11.99 5.95 3.47
CA ARG A 249 10.62 5.57 3.05
C ARG A 249 10.15 4.25 3.69
N ARG A 250 11.02 3.24 3.78
CA ARG A 250 10.69 1.96 4.41
C ARG A 250 10.50 2.09 5.93
N GLU A 251 11.33 2.90 6.59
CA GLU A 251 11.23 3.15 8.02
C GLU A 251 9.95 3.94 8.35
N TRP A 252 9.60 4.94 7.53
CA TRP A 252 8.34 5.68 7.63
C TRP A 252 7.11 4.78 7.39
N GLN A 253 7.11 3.92 6.37
CA GLN A 253 6.02 2.95 6.17
C GLN A 253 5.87 1.99 7.36
N LYS A 254 6.98 1.55 7.96
CA LYS A 254 6.96 0.75 9.19
C LYS A 254 6.44 1.53 10.40
N HIS A 255 6.63 2.84 10.44
CA HIS A 255 6.08 3.71 11.48
C HIS A 255 4.56 3.80 11.34
N ILE A 256 4.07 4.15 10.15
CA ILE A 256 2.63 4.24 9.84
C ILE A 256 1.92 2.92 10.18
N ARG A 257 2.48 1.77 9.79
CA ARG A 257 1.91 0.46 10.12
C ARG A 257 1.85 0.20 11.63
N ARG A 258 2.85 0.66 12.40
CA ARG A 258 2.87 0.52 13.85
C ARG A 258 1.84 1.42 14.51
N GLU A 259 1.74 2.68 14.09
CA GLU A 259 0.71 3.62 14.57
C GLU A 259 -0.70 3.13 14.27
N ALA A 260 -0.97 2.66 13.06
CA ALA A 260 -2.27 2.09 12.70
C ALA A 260 -2.63 0.88 13.57
N LYS A 261 -1.65 0.02 13.88
CA LYS A 261 -1.86 -1.13 14.78
C LYS A 261 -2.14 -0.70 16.22
N ILE A 262 -1.44 0.33 16.72
CA ILE A 262 -1.67 0.89 18.06
C ILE A 262 -3.06 1.54 18.12
N LYS A 263 -3.43 2.31 17.09
CA LYS A 263 -4.75 2.94 16.99
C LYS A 263 -5.87 1.91 17.01
N ARG A 264 -5.76 0.85 16.20
CA ARG A 264 -6.74 -0.24 16.18
C ARG A 264 -6.87 -0.95 17.53
N ARG A 265 -5.76 -1.15 18.25
CA ARG A 265 -5.80 -1.69 19.61
C ARG A 265 -6.49 -0.75 20.60
N ARG A 266 -6.24 0.55 20.48
CA ARG A 266 -6.91 1.56 21.31
C ARG A 266 -8.40 1.63 21.01
N GLU A 267 -8.79 1.57 19.74
CA GLU A 267 -10.21 1.50 19.31
C GLU A 267 -10.87 0.24 19.86
N GLN A 268 -10.25 -0.93 19.71
CA GLN A 268 -10.75 -2.20 20.29
C GLN A 268 -10.86 -2.15 21.80
N TRP A 269 -9.86 -1.60 22.48
CA TRP A 269 -9.89 -1.43 23.94
C TRP A 269 -11.02 -0.48 24.35
N ASN A 270 -11.21 0.63 23.63
CA ASN A 270 -12.29 1.57 23.90
C ASN A 270 -13.68 0.96 23.62
N GLU A 271 -13.83 0.17 22.56
CA GLU A 271 -15.05 -0.59 22.27
C GLU A 271 -15.35 -1.63 23.36
N GLN A 272 -14.34 -2.36 23.82
CA GLN A 272 -14.49 -3.32 24.92
C GLN A 272 -14.87 -2.61 26.22
N PHE A 273 -14.17 -1.53 26.54
CA PHE A 273 -14.46 -0.71 27.72
C PHE A 273 -15.89 -0.14 27.67
N MET A 274 -16.31 0.44 26.54
CA MET A 274 -17.69 0.95 26.39
C MET A 274 -18.74 -0.17 26.47
N ARG A 275 -18.42 -1.37 25.97
CA ARG A 275 -19.31 -2.53 26.10
C ARG A 275 -19.44 -3.00 27.55
N GLU A 276 -18.34 -3.03 28.28
CA GLU A 276 -18.30 -3.41 29.70
C GLU A 276 -19.08 -2.39 30.56
N VAL A 277 -18.82 -1.09 30.36
CA VAL A 277 -19.56 -0.01 31.02
C VAL A 277 -21.05 -0.08 30.73
N MET A 278 -21.46 -0.33 29.48
CA MET A 278 -22.87 -0.44 29.12
C MET A 278 -23.53 -1.74 29.61
N ALA A 279 -22.77 -2.81 29.82
CA ALA A 279 -23.27 -4.06 30.40
C ALA A 279 -23.48 -3.95 31.92
N GLU A 280 -22.70 -3.09 32.60
CA GLU A 280 -22.87 -2.81 34.03
C GLU A 280 -23.96 -1.79 34.34
N VAL A 281 -24.46 -1.03 33.35
CA VAL A 281 -25.67 -0.24 33.55
C VAL A 281 -26.80 -1.25 33.76
N PRO A 282 -27.36 -1.37 34.98
CA PRO A 282 -28.41 -2.33 35.25
C PRO A 282 -29.53 -2.01 34.29
N GLU A 283 -29.88 -2.96 33.43
CA GLU A 283 -31.14 -2.94 32.70
C GLU A 283 -32.21 -2.75 33.76
N HIS A 284 -32.67 -1.52 33.94
CA HIS A 284 -33.78 -1.22 34.83
C HIS A 284 -34.96 -1.96 34.22
N GLY A 285 -35.19 -3.16 34.77
CA GLY A 285 -36.13 -4.14 34.27
C GLY A 285 -37.48 -3.50 34.03
N GLY A 286 -38.10 -3.93 32.93
CA GLY A 286 -39.41 -3.54 32.42
C GLY A 286 -40.32 -2.77 33.39
N PHE A 287 -40.39 -1.46 33.18
CA PHE A 287 -41.66 -0.75 33.29
C PHE A 287 -42.37 -0.84 31.94
N THR A 288 -42.82 -2.04 31.58
CA THR A 288 -43.82 -2.23 30.55
C THR A 288 -45.12 -2.63 31.23
N ASN A 289 -46.14 -1.78 31.02
CA ASN A 289 -47.54 -1.87 31.44
C ASN A 289 -47.90 -1.18 32.77
N GLY A 290 -47.77 0.14 32.76
CA GLY A 290 -48.42 1.02 33.72
C GLY A 290 -48.36 2.47 33.25
N GLU A 291 -49.36 2.87 32.47
CA GLU A 291 -50.02 4.17 32.69
C GLU A 291 -49.24 5.46 32.33
N LEU A 292 -49.31 5.82 31.04
CA LEU A 292 -49.89 7.08 30.56
C LEU A 292 -50.03 8.27 31.56
N LEU A 293 -48.98 8.82 32.18
CA LEU A 293 -49.14 10.07 32.96
C LEU A 293 -47.90 10.95 33.22
N LEU A 294 -46.85 10.92 32.39
CA LEU A 294 -45.65 11.74 32.68
C LEU A 294 -45.04 12.51 31.50
N VAL A 295 -45.85 12.86 30.50
CA VAL A 295 -45.49 13.86 29.47
C VAL A 295 -46.21 15.21 29.72
N GLN A 296 -47.05 15.33 30.75
CA GLN A 296 -47.69 16.60 31.14
C GLN A 296 -47.03 17.35 32.32
N ILE A 297 -46.12 16.74 33.09
CA ILE A 297 -45.64 17.34 34.34
C ILE A 297 -44.41 18.25 34.16
N THR A 298 -43.57 18.07 33.14
CA THR A 298 -42.35 18.89 32.96
C THR A 298 -42.55 20.15 32.10
N SER A 299 -43.76 20.37 31.56
CA SER A 299 -44.10 21.60 30.83
C SER A 299 -44.69 22.71 31.72
N GLN A 300 -45.02 22.45 32.99
CA GLN A 300 -45.66 23.44 33.88
C GLN A 300 -44.78 23.89 35.07
N ILE A 301 -43.58 23.35 35.26
CA ILE A 301 -42.74 23.63 36.46
C ILE A 301 -41.69 24.75 36.23
N LEU A 302 -41.73 25.48 35.11
CA LEU A 302 -40.82 26.63 34.84
C LEU A 302 -41.49 28.01 34.89
N THR A 303 -42.68 28.16 35.48
CA THR A 303 -43.32 29.49 35.67
C THR A 303 -44.05 29.67 37.00
N ALA A 304 -43.69 28.92 38.05
CA ALA A 304 -44.22 29.15 39.40
C ALA A 304 -43.19 29.91 40.25
N ASP A 305 -43.39 31.23 40.26
CA ASP A 305 -43.03 32.22 41.26
C ASP A 305 -42.96 31.63 42.69
N VAL A 306 -41.78 31.18 43.13
CA VAL A 306 -41.52 30.86 44.54
C VAL A 306 -41.22 32.18 45.25
N ARG A 307 -42.32 32.83 45.65
CA ARG A 307 -42.34 33.71 46.81
C ARG A 307 -41.83 32.92 48.01
N LEU A 308 -40.68 33.34 48.54
CA LEU A 308 -40.22 32.98 49.88
C LEU A 308 -41.21 33.57 50.90
N SER A 309 -42.22 32.79 51.27
CA SER A 309 -42.80 32.77 52.62
C SER A 309 -41.65 32.37 53.55
N ASP A 310 -41.13 33.14 54.50
CA ASP A 310 -41.79 33.94 55.57
C ASP A 310 -42.94 33.19 56.23
N ASP A 311 -42.65 31.97 56.67
CA ASP A 311 -43.45 31.28 57.68
C ASP A 311 -42.54 30.29 58.41
N SER A 312 -41.99 30.73 59.55
CA SER A 312 -41.55 29.82 60.61
C SER A 312 -42.03 30.40 61.92
N GLU A 313 -43.28 30.06 62.18
CA GLU A 313 -43.98 30.03 63.44
C GLU A 313 -43.05 29.95 64.65
N SER A 314 -43.15 31.01 65.45
CA SER A 314 -43.31 31.00 66.90
C SER A 314 -43.54 29.61 67.53
N GLU A 315 -42.49 29.06 68.15
CA GLU A 315 -42.66 28.13 69.27
C GLU A 315 -42.78 28.91 70.60
N PRO A 316 -43.73 28.53 71.47
CA PRO A 316 -44.00 29.20 72.74
C PRO A 316 -42.91 28.92 73.79
N PRO A 317 -42.63 29.88 74.69
CA PRO A 317 -41.64 29.70 75.75
C PRO A 317 -42.17 28.72 76.81
N GLU A 318 -41.63 27.50 76.81
CA GLU A 318 -41.85 26.53 77.88
C GLU A 318 -41.31 27.06 79.22
N SER A 319 -42.22 27.02 80.20
CA SER A 319 -42.04 26.96 81.66
C SER A 319 -40.63 27.18 82.20
N ARG A 320 -40.44 28.38 82.75
CA ARG A 320 -39.34 28.76 83.63
C ARG A 320 -39.62 28.17 85.03
N ASP A 321 -39.05 27.02 85.34
CA ASP A 321 -39.02 26.47 86.70
C ASP A 321 -38.26 27.44 87.63
N PRO A 322 -38.88 27.97 88.69
CA PRO A 322 -38.25 28.92 89.61
C PRO A 322 -37.56 28.19 90.75
N ASP A 323 -36.77 27.16 90.44
CA ASP A 323 -35.87 26.52 91.41
C ASP A 323 -34.62 25.92 90.73
N GLU A 324 -34.07 26.64 89.74
CA GLU A 324 -32.65 26.49 89.39
C GLU A 324 -31.86 26.97 90.61
N SER A 325 -31.31 26.01 91.35
CA SER A 325 -30.43 26.28 92.50
C SER A 325 -29.34 27.27 92.07
N LEU A 326 -28.93 28.15 92.98
CA LEU A 326 -27.93 29.19 92.73
C LEU A 326 -26.63 28.62 92.11
N ASP A 327 -26.35 27.33 92.32
CA ASP A 327 -25.20 26.61 91.77
C ASP A 327 -25.34 26.29 90.28
N GLU A 328 -26.55 26.09 89.75
CA GLU A 328 -26.80 25.73 88.35
C GLU A 328 -26.80 26.98 87.43
N ARG A 329 -27.27 28.12 87.95
CA ARG A 329 -27.08 29.43 87.31
C ARG A 329 -25.61 29.83 87.29
N ALA A 330 -24.88 29.61 88.37
CA ALA A 330 -23.44 29.85 88.40
C ALA A 330 -22.69 28.96 87.39
N ALA A 331 -23.10 27.69 87.22
CA ALA A 331 -22.53 26.79 86.22
C ALA A 331 -22.83 27.24 84.77
N ARG A 332 -24.06 27.69 84.47
CA ARG A 332 -24.40 28.25 83.16
C ARG A 332 -23.65 29.54 82.87
N GLU A 333 -23.56 30.44 83.84
CA GLU A 333 -22.82 31.70 83.68
C GLU A 333 -21.33 31.45 83.50
N ALA A 334 -20.74 30.47 84.21
CA ALA A 334 -19.37 30.03 84.00
C ALA A 334 -19.18 29.41 82.60
N ALA A 335 -20.10 28.57 82.12
CA ALA A 335 -20.05 27.99 80.79
C ALA A 335 -20.16 29.06 79.67
N ILE A 336 -21.02 30.07 79.85
CA ILE A 336 -21.15 31.20 78.93
C ILE A 336 -19.88 32.08 78.98
N ALA A 337 -19.30 32.29 80.16
CA ALA A 337 -18.05 33.03 80.31
C ALA A 337 -16.86 32.29 79.68
N GLU A 338 -16.78 30.96 79.81
CA GLU A 338 -15.79 30.12 79.12
C GLU A 338 -16.00 30.10 77.61
N SER A 339 -17.25 30.03 77.14
CA SER A 339 -17.58 30.14 75.71
C SER A 339 -17.19 31.50 75.14
N ARG A 340 -17.38 32.59 75.90
CA ARG A 340 -16.96 33.95 75.52
C ARG A 340 -15.45 34.09 75.49
N ARG A 341 -14.72 33.46 76.41
CA ARG A 341 -13.26 33.39 76.37
C ARG A 341 -12.76 32.62 75.16
N LYS A 342 -13.36 31.47 74.83
CA LYS A 342 -13.02 30.68 73.64
C LYS A 342 -13.33 31.42 72.33
N LEU A 343 -14.45 32.13 72.25
CA LEU A 343 -14.75 32.97 71.08
C LEU A 343 -13.78 34.14 70.94
N ALA A 344 -13.41 34.80 72.03
CA ALA A 344 -12.40 35.87 72.01
C ALA A 344 -10.99 35.36 71.65
N GLU A 345 -10.68 34.10 71.95
CA GLU A 345 -9.44 33.44 71.53
C GLU A 345 -9.47 33.10 70.02
N LEU A 346 -10.58 32.57 69.52
CA LEU A 346 -10.78 32.33 68.08
C LEU A 346 -10.82 33.64 67.25
N GLU A 347 -11.33 34.74 67.82
CA GLU A 347 -11.30 36.05 67.16
C GLU A 347 -9.89 36.65 67.06
N LYS A 348 -8.99 36.31 67.99
CA LYS A 348 -7.57 36.70 67.89
C LYS A 348 -6.85 35.95 66.76
N ASP A 349 -7.28 34.74 66.44
CA ASP A 349 -6.73 33.91 65.36
C ASP A 349 -7.39 34.16 63.99
N LYS A 350 -8.58 34.79 63.99
CA LYS A 350 -9.29 35.22 62.78
C LYS A 350 -8.42 36.00 61.77
N PRO A 351 -7.61 37.02 62.14
CA PRO A 351 -6.75 37.71 61.18
C PRO A 351 -5.64 36.81 60.60
N LEU A 352 -5.17 35.80 61.33
CA LEU A 352 -4.20 34.83 60.81
C LEU A 352 -4.85 33.94 59.74
N TRP A 353 -6.08 33.46 59.97
CA TRP A 353 -6.84 32.71 58.97
C TRP A 353 -7.25 33.54 57.76
N GLU A 354 -7.67 34.79 57.94
CA GLU A 354 -7.99 35.67 56.82
C GLU A 354 -6.75 36.00 55.97
N ALA A 355 -5.59 36.22 56.59
CA ALA A 355 -4.33 36.43 55.88
C ALA A 355 -3.88 35.15 55.12
N GLU A 356 -4.07 33.98 55.72
CA GLU A 356 -3.77 32.69 55.08
C GLU A 356 -4.75 32.38 53.93
N ALA A 357 -6.05 32.66 54.12
CA ALA A 357 -7.08 32.51 53.09
C ALA A 357 -6.82 33.45 51.90
N ARG A 358 -6.39 34.69 52.14
CA ARG A 358 -5.97 35.63 51.08
C ARG A 358 -4.74 35.12 50.32
N LYS A 359 -3.76 34.52 51.02
CA LYS A 359 -2.59 33.90 50.38
C LYS A 359 -2.98 32.71 49.50
N ARG A 360 -3.89 31.84 49.96
CA ARG A 360 -4.43 30.74 49.13
C ARG A 360 -5.16 31.26 47.90
N ALA A 361 -6.04 32.25 48.06
CA ALA A 361 -6.79 32.83 46.96
C ALA A 361 -5.89 33.50 45.90
N MET A 362 -4.79 34.15 46.32
CA MET A 362 -3.80 34.68 45.37
C MET A 362 -3.02 33.58 44.65
N TRP A 363 -2.67 32.49 45.36
CA TRP A 363 -1.95 31.37 44.76
C TRP A 363 -2.82 30.60 43.77
N GLU A 364 -4.10 30.35 44.10
CA GLU A 364 -5.08 29.71 43.21
C GLU A 364 -5.32 30.54 41.94
N LYS A 365 -5.47 31.87 42.05
CA LYS A 365 -5.57 32.76 40.88
C LYS A 365 -4.31 32.72 40.02
N ALA A 366 -3.12 32.75 40.64
CA ALA A 366 -1.85 32.66 39.91
C ALA A 366 -1.69 31.30 39.21
N GLU A 367 -2.13 30.21 39.83
CA GLU A 367 -2.12 28.88 39.23
C GLU A 367 -3.13 28.77 38.08
N GLU A 368 -4.34 29.30 38.24
CA GLU A 368 -5.37 29.32 37.19
C GLU A 368 -4.89 30.12 35.97
N GLU A 369 -4.29 31.30 36.18
CA GLU A 369 -3.70 32.09 35.10
C GLU A 369 -2.55 31.36 34.41
N ALA A 370 -1.69 30.67 35.19
CA ALA A 370 -0.61 29.85 34.64
C ALA A 370 -1.16 28.66 33.82
N GLN A 371 -2.25 28.04 34.26
CA GLN A 371 -2.92 26.97 33.52
C GLN A 371 -3.53 27.50 32.22
N ARG A 372 -4.23 28.64 32.25
CA ARG A 372 -4.79 29.28 31.05
C ARG A 372 -3.72 29.63 30.02
N LEU A 373 -2.56 30.13 30.44
CA LEU A 373 -1.43 30.40 29.55
C LEU A 373 -0.86 29.11 28.92
N ARG A 374 -0.72 28.03 29.69
CA ARG A 374 -0.25 26.73 29.18
C ARG A 374 -1.23 26.13 28.17
N GLU A 375 -2.53 26.22 28.41
CA GLU A 375 -3.54 25.74 27.47
C GLU A 375 -3.58 26.58 26.19
N ALA A 376 -3.47 27.91 26.30
CA ALA A 376 -3.37 28.80 25.15
C ALA A 376 -2.13 28.46 24.31
N GLN A 377 -0.98 28.19 24.95
CA GLN A 377 0.24 27.76 24.26
C GLN A 377 0.05 26.41 23.56
N ARG A 378 -0.56 25.41 24.23
CA ARG A 378 -0.84 24.10 23.62
C ARG A 378 -1.76 24.24 22.41
N ARG A 379 -2.83 25.02 22.51
CA ARG A 379 -3.76 25.28 21.39
C ARG A 379 -3.05 25.97 20.21
N TRP A 380 -2.15 26.91 20.48
CA TRP A 380 -1.36 27.57 19.44
C TRP A 380 -0.40 26.60 18.74
N GLU A 381 0.29 25.74 19.49
CA GLU A 381 1.18 24.73 18.94
C GLU A 381 0.42 23.66 18.12
N GLU A 382 -0.73 23.20 18.62
CA GLU A 382 -1.62 22.28 17.91
C GLU A 382 -2.16 22.90 16.62
N ALA A 383 -2.58 24.16 16.64
CA ALA A 383 -3.03 24.88 15.44
C ALA A 383 -1.90 24.98 14.40
N ARG A 384 -0.67 25.32 14.84
CA ARG A 384 0.50 25.39 13.96
C ARG A 384 0.86 24.03 13.36
N GLN A 385 0.79 22.96 14.16
CA GLN A 385 1.02 21.60 13.69
C GLN A 385 -0.07 21.16 12.70
N ALA A 386 -1.34 21.47 12.98
CA ALA A 386 -2.45 21.16 12.11
C ALA A 386 -2.33 21.87 10.75
N GLU A 387 -1.90 23.14 10.75
CA GLU A 387 -1.63 23.88 9.52
C GLU A 387 -0.45 23.28 8.73
N ALA A 388 0.66 22.96 9.40
CA ALA A 388 1.81 22.32 8.75
C ALA A 388 1.45 20.96 8.12
N VAL A 389 0.61 20.16 8.79
CA VAL A 389 0.11 18.88 8.24
C VAL A 389 -0.80 19.12 7.04
N LYS A 390 -1.68 20.13 7.08
CA LYS A 390 -2.53 20.51 5.94
C LYS A 390 -1.67 20.93 4.74
N GLN A 391 -0.69 21.79 4.94
CA GLN A 391 0.24 22.22 3.88
C GLN A 391 1.04 21.04 3.32
N ALA A 392 1.55 20.15 4.17
CA ALA A 392 2.26 18.94 3.72
C ALA A 392 1.36 18.02 2.89
N ARG A 393 0.09 17.87 3.26
CA ARG A 393 -0.88 17.07 2.49
C ARG A 393 -1.17 17.67 1.13
N VAL A 394 -1.31 18.99 1.04
CA VAL A 394 -1.51 19.72 -0.24
C VAL A 394 -0.27 19.57 -1.14
N ASN A 395 0.92 19.77 -0.60
CA ASN A 395 2.17 19.61 -1.36
C ASN A 395 2.35 18.16 -1.85
N ALA A 396 2.10 17.16 -0.99
CA ALA A 396 2.16 15.76 -1.37
C ALA A 396 1.11 15.37 -2.44
N ALA A 397 -0.07 15.97 -2.41
CA ALA A 397 -1.09 15.77 -3.44
C ALA A 397 -0.63 16.37 -4.78
N ARG A 398 -0.10 17.61 -4.76
CA ARG A 398 0.45 18.29 -5.94
C ARG A 398 1.62 17.52 -6.56
N GLU A 399 2.53 17.00 -5.75
CA GLU A 399 3.65 16.18 -6.24
C GLU A 399 3.19 14.88 -6.90
N ARG A 400 2.14 14.23 -6.36
CA ARG A 400 1.56 13.02 -6.97
C ARG A 400 0.88 13.31 -8.29
N GLU A 401 0.13 14.42 -8.37
CA GLU A 401 -0.51 14.86 -9.60
C GLU A 401 0.52 15.21 -10.68
N GLU A 402 1.58 15.94 -10.31
CA GLU A 402 2.66 16.28 -11.24
C GLU A 402 3.43 15.03 -11.71
N ALA A 403 3.69 14.08 -10.80
CA ALA A 403 4.31 12.81 -11.17
C ALA A 403 3.43 12.00 -12.14
N ALA A 404 2.13 11.92 -11.89
CA ALA A 404 1.17 11.25 -12.78
C ALA A 404 1.09 11.96 -14.14
N ARG A 405 1.15 13.29 -14.18
CA ARG A 405 1.19 14.08 -15.41
C ARG A 405 2.44 13.78 -16.23
N ARG A 406 3.62 13.79 -15.59
CA ARG A 406 4.90 13.45 -16.25
C ARG A 406 4.89 12.03 -16.79
N GLU A 407 4.31 11.07 -16.07
CA GLU A 407 4.18 9.69 -16.55
C GLU A 407 3.28 9.60 -17.79
N ARG A 408 2.12 10.28 -17.78
CA ARG A 408 1.21 10.33 -18.94
C ARG A 408 1.87 10.98 -20.15
N GLU A 409 2.57 12.10 -19.96
CA GLU A 409 3.31 12.79 -21.02
C GLU A 409 4.40 11.89 -21.61
N GLN A 410 5.16 11.17 -20.77
CA GLN A 410 6.17 10.22 -21.24
C GLN A 410 5.55 9.04 -22.01
N LYS A 411 4.44 8.47 -21.53
CA LYS A 411 3.72 7.40 -22.26
C LYS A 411 3.21 7.91 -23.61
N ALA A 412 2.61 9.09 -23.64
CA ALA A 412 2.14 9.72 -24.88
C ALA A 412 3.29 10.04 -25.85
N GLN A 413 4.43 10.50 -25.35
CA GLN A 413 5.62 10.77 -26.17
C GLN A 413 6.18 9.49 -26.79
N ARG A 414 6.30 8.41 -26.00
CA ARG A 414 6.73 7.10 -26.51
C ARG A 414 5.77 6.56 -27.58
N GLN A 415 4.47 6.72 -27.37
CA GLN A 415 3.47 6.32 -28.37
C GLN A 415 3.57 7.15 -29.65
N ARG A 416 3.73 8.48 -29.55
CA ARG A 416 3.93 9.36 -30.71
C ARG A 416 5.21 8.98 -31.47
N GLU A 417 6.30 8.73 -30.77
CA GLU A 417 7.56 8.31 -31.39
C GLU A 417 7.41 6.94 -32.08
N LYS A 418 6.73 5.98 -31.44
CA LYS A 418 6.42 4.67 -32.03
C LYS A 418 5.61 4.83 -33.32
N TYR A 419 4.60 5.69 -33.31
CA TYR A 419 3.76 5.99 -34.46
C TYR A 419 4.53 6.68 -35.59
N GLN A 420 5.33 7.70 -35.28
CA GLN A 420 6.19 8.37 -36.26
C GLN A 420 7.21 7.40 -36.89
N ARG A 421 7.80 6.52 -36.07
CA ARG A 421 8.71 5.47 -36.57
C ARG A 421 7.98 4.50 -37.49
N GLN A 422 6.75 4.10 -37.18
CA GLN A 422 5.95 3.23 -38.04
C GLN A 422 5.59 3.92 -39.36
N GLN A 423 5.15 5.19 -39.30
CA GLN A 423 4.84 5.98 -40.50
C GLN A 423 6.05 6.17 -41.43
N ARG A 424 7.26 6.30 -40.88
CA ARG A 424 8.49 6.36 -41.69
C ARG A 424 8.64 5.14 -42.61
N TRP A 425 8.10 3.99 -42.23
CA TRP A 425 8.19 2.76 -43.02
C TRP A 425 7.02 2.56 -43.99
N SER A 426 5.94 3.35 -43.89
CA SER A 426 4.76 3.19 -44.75
C SER A 426 4.82 3.93 -46.09
N TYR A 427 5.70 4.92 -46.24
CA TYR A 427 5.73 5.79 -47.43
C TYR A 427 6.95 5.56 -48.32
N GLY A 428 6.77 5.45 -49.64
CA GLY A 428 7.87 5.38 -50.62
C GLY A 428 8.25 3.96 -51.03
N PRO A 429 9.20 3.80 -51.96
CA PRO A 429 9.52 2.50 -52.54
C PRO A 429 10.05 1.55 -51.46
N TRP A 430 9.58 0.30 -51.51
CA TRP A 430 9.98 -0.76 -50.60
C TRP A 430 11.11 -1.57 -51.23
N THR A 431 12.35 -1.20 -50.91
CA THR A 431 13.56 -1.85 -51.43
C THR A 431 14.17 -2.78 -50.38
N THR A 432 15.04 -3.69 -50.81
CA THR A 432 15.78 -4.59 -49.90
C THR A 432 16.60 -3.85 -48.85
N GLN A 433 17.26 -2.75 -49.24
CA GLN A 433 17.99 -1.88 -48.32
C GLN A 433 17.07 -1.27 -47.27
N ARG A 434 15.86 -0.86 -47.67
CA ARG A 434 14.86 -0.31 -46.74
C ARG A 434 14.32 -1.35 -45.77
N ALA A 435 14.07 -2.57 -46.26
CA ALA A 435 13.68 -3.70 -45.42
C ALA A 435 14.78 -4.02 -44.38
N LEU A 436 16.06 -4.00 -44.80
CA LEU A 436 17.21 -4.16 -43.92
C LEU A 436 17.29 -3.07 -42.83
N GLU A 437 17.11 -1.81 -43.21
CA GLU A 437 17.11 -0.69 -42.26
C GLU A 437 15.98 -0.84 -41.23
N LYS A 438 14.76 -1.13 -41.68
CA LYS A 438 13.62 -1.43 -40.79
C LYS A 438 13.96 -2.57 -39.84
N TYR A 439 14.47 -3.68 -40.36
CA TYR A 439 14.84 -4.84 -39.56
C TYR A 439 15.86 -4.48 -38.48
N LYS A 440 16.93 -3.75 -38.82
CA LYS A 440 17.96 -3.31 -37.85
C LYS A 440 17.38 -2.41 -36.76
N VAL A 441 16.57 -1.42 -37.12
CA VAL A 441 15.97 -0.49 -36.16
C VAL A 441 14.98 -1.22 -35.23
N MET A 442 14.09 -2.03 -35.80
CA MET A 442 13.10 -2.79 -35.02
C MET A 442 13.75 -3.83 -34.13
N SER A 443 14.81 -4.47 -34.61
CA SER A 443 15.62 -5.42 -33.86
C SER A 443 16.19 -4.84 -32.58
N GLN A 444 16.73 -3.61 -32.64
CA GLN A 444 17.26 -2.92 -31.48
C GLN A 444 16.16 -2.54 -30.49
N SER A 445 15.00 -2.05 -30.95
CA SER A 445 13.87 -1.78 -30.07
C SER A 445 13.36 -3.07 -29.42
N PHE A 446 13.23 -4.15 -30.17
CA PHE A 446 12.72 -5.43 -29.66
C PHE A 446 13.62 -6.05 -28.57
N ASP A 447 14.95 -5.93 -28.72
CA ASP A 447 15.89 -6.42 -27.72
C ASP A 447 15.90 -5.55 -26.44
N THR A 448 15.61 -4.26 -26.55
CA THR A 448 15.65 -3.31 -25.43
C THR A 448 14.31 -3.18 -24.69
N THR A 449 13.19 -3.37 -25.37
CA THR A 449 11.84 -3.27 -24.79
C THR A 449 11.59 -4.36 -23.76
N LYS A 450 11.00 -3.96 -22.63
CA LYS A 450 10.47 -4.87 -21.62
C LYS A 450 8.97 -4.99 -21.84
N PHE A 451 8.56 -6.05 -22.53
CA PHE A 451 7.15 -6.36 -22.74
C PHE A 451 6.51 -6.70 -21.39
N SER A 452 5.31 -6.16 -21.19
CA SER A 452 4.49 -6.33 -19.99
C SER A 452 3.02 -6.32 -20.41
N ASP A 453 2.11 -6.56 -19.46
CA ASP A 453 0.67 -6.52 -19.77
C ASP A 453 0.20 -5.10 -20.20
N GLU A 454 0.94 -4.04 -19.83
CA GLU A 454 0.68 -2.66 -20.28
C GLU A 454 1.18 -2.40 -21.71
N GLU A 455 2.24 -3.09 -22.14
CA GLU A 455 2.78 -3.02 -23.50
C GLU A 455 2.92 -4.45 -24.04
N PRO A 456 1.77 -5.06 -24.43
CA PRO A 456 1.76 -6.44 -24.90
C PRO A 456 2.57 -6.59 -26.18
N LEU A 457 3.18 -7.76 -26.36
CA LEU A 457 3.81 -8.10 -27.62
C LEU A 457 2.74 -8.18 -28.73
N THR A 458 2.92 -7.40 -29.79
CA THR A 458 2.06 -7.46 -30.99
C THR A 458 2.86 -7.88 -32.22
N PHE A 459 2.19 -8.40 -33.25
CA PHE A 459 2.82 -8.84 -34.49
C PHE A 459 3.73 -7.77 -35.11
N ASP A 460 3.27 -6.50 -35.13
CA ASP A 460 4.01 -5.37 -35.70
C ASP A 460 5.26 -4.96 -34.92
N THR A 461 5.40 -5.41 -33.67
CA THR A 461 6.57 -5.09 -32.84
C THR A 461 7.72 -6.07 -33.03
N VAL A 462 7.46 -7.25 -33.60
CA VAL A 462 8.47 -8.26 -33.86
C VAL A 462 9.22 -7.91 -35.16
N PRO A 463 10.56 -7.90 -35.17
CA PRO A 463 11.35 -7.57 -36.34
C PRO A 463 11.39 -8.76 -37.31
N TRP A 464 10.32 -9.02 -38.07
CA TRP A 464 10.31 -10.13 -39.03
C TRP A 464 11.32 -9.91 -40.18
N PRO A 465 12.24 -10.86 -40.44
CA PRO A 465 13.22 -10.75 -41.54
C PRO A 465 12.59 -11.15 -42.87
N VAL A 466 11.72 -10.30 -43.41
CA VAL A 466 10.98 -10.55 -44.67
C VAL A 466 11.03 -9.33 -45.60
N LEU A 467 10.98 -9.55 -46.91
CA LEU A 467 11.00 -8.46 -47.92
C LEU A 467 9.62 -7.83 -48.17
N LYS A 468 8.52 -8.39 -47.63
CA LYS A 468 7.18 -7.82 -47.84
C LYS A 468 7.02 -6.46 -47.13
N HIS A 469 6.17 -5.61 -47.70
CA HIS A 469 5.89 -4.29 -47.16
C HIS A 469 5.14 -4.40 -45.82
N PRO A 470 5.48 -3.60 -44.79
CA PRO A 470 4.86 -3.72 -43.47
C PRO A 470 3.34 -3.56 -43.46
N ALA A 471 2.77 -2.72 -44.32
CA ALA A 471 1.32 -2.51 -44.37
C ALA A 471 0.55 -3.70 -44.96
N SER A 472 1.22 -4.60 -45.70
CA SER A 472 0.63 -5.80 -46.28
C SER A 472 1.15 -7.08 -45.62
N LEU A 473 1.95 -6.97 -44.57
CA LEU A 473 2.58 -8.11 -43.92
C LEU A 473 1.58 -8.75 -42.95
N SER A 474 1.22 -9.98 -43.22
CA SER A 474 0.42 -10.84 -42.34
C SER A 474 1.28 -11.94 -41.72
N VAL A 475 0.72 -12.68 -40.76
CA VAL A 475 1.41 -13.82 -40.12
C VAL A 475 1.77 -14.90 -41.15
N GLU A 476 0.88 -15.16 -42.10
CA GLU A 476 1.03 -16.21 -43.13
C GLU A 476 2.19 -15.92 -44.08
N ASP A 477 2.56 -14.65 -44.22
CA ASP A 477 3.68 -14.22 -45.04
C ASP A 477 5.05 -14.50 -44.41
N VAL A 478 5.09 -14.92 -43.14
CA VAL A 478 6.31 -15.32 -42.43
C VAL A 478 6.56 -16.81 -42.65
N ASP A 479 6.82 -17.15 -43.92
CA ASP A 479 7.20 -18.50 -44.33
C ASP A 479 8.73 -18.65 -44.41
N TRP A 480 9.18 -19.90 -44.58
CA TRP A 480 10.61 -20.25 -44.69
C TRP A 480 11.28 -19.50 -45.85
N SER A 481 10.64 -19.49 -47.01
CA SER A 481 11.19 -18.92 -48.24
C SER A 481 11.34 -17.40 -48.16
N ALA A 482 10.41 -16.71 -47.49
CA ALA A 482 10.42 -15.27 -47.29
C ALA A 482 11.61 -14.84 -46.42
N VAL A 483 11.98 -15.66 -45.44
CA VAL A 483 13.15 -15.44 -44.59
C VAL A 483 14.45 -15.65 -45.38
N GLU A 484 14.55 -16.73 -46.15
CA GLU A 484 15.73 -16.98 -47.00
C GLU A 484 15.91 -15.88 -48.06
N ASN A 485 14.82 -15.52 -48.76
CA ASN A 485 14.83 -14.44 -49.75
C ASN A 485 15.27 -13.10 -49.15
N PHE A 486 14.88 -12.81 -47.90
CA PHE A 486 15.36 -11.63 -47.20
C PHE A 486 16.87 -11.66 -47.00
N PHE A 487 17.43 -12.74 -46.44
CA PHE A 487 18.88 -12.81 -46.19
C PHE A 487 19.68 -12.87 -47.49
N GLN A 488 19.21 -13.59 -48.51
CA GLN A 488 19.83 -13.63 -49.83
C GLN A 488 19.84 -12.24 -50.49
N GLY A 489 18.72 -11.51 -50.43
CA GLY A 489 18.65 -10.15 -50.96
C GLY A 489 19.50 -9.15 -50.19
N VAL A 490 19.68 -9.37 -48.88
CA VAL A 490 20.44 -8.48 -47.99
C VAL A 490 21.96 -8.67 -48.12
N GLN A 491 22.42 -9.88 -48.45
CA GLN A 491 23.84 -10.24 -48.52
C GLN A 491 24.68 -9.29 -49.41
N PRO A 492 24.25 -8.88 -50.63
CA PRO A 492 25.02 -7.98 -51.48
C PRO A 492 25.11 -6.53 -50.96
N HIS A 493 24.24 -6.13 -50.02
CA HIS A 493 24.15 -4.76 -49.51
C HIS A 493 24.98 -4.52 -48.24
N MET A 494 25.77 -5.49 -47.78
CA MET A 494 26.64 -5.33 -46.61
C MET A 494 27.92 -6.14 -46.71
N LYS A 495 28.87 -5.85 -45.83
CA LYS A 495 30.12 -6.61 -45.72
C LYS A 495 29.84 -8.00 -45.16
N SER A 496 30.61 -9.01 -45.58
CA SER A 496 30.44 -10.40 -45.13
C SER A 496 30.51 -10.55 -43.61
N GLN A 497 31.34 -9.76 -42.91
CA GLN A 497 31.41 -9.77 -41.45
C GLN A 497 30.13 -9.22 -40.80
N ASP A 498 29.58 -8.12 -41.33
CA ASP A 498 28.33 -7.53 -40.82
C ASP A 498 27.15 -8.46 -41.08
N PHE A 499 27.17 -9.19 -42.20
CA PHE A 499 26.18 -10.22 -42.53
C PHE A 499 26.22 -11.39 -41.55
N ARG A 500 27.43 -11.86 -41.22
CA ARG A 500 27.64 -12.87 -40.19
C ARG A 500 27.10 -12.45 -38.83
N ASP A 501 27.45 -11.25 -38.39
CA ASP A 501 26.95 -10.68 -37.15
C ASP A 501 25.43 -10.53 -37.15
N LEU A 502 24.84 -10.15 -38.30
CA LEU A 502 23.40 -10.02 -38.47
C LEU A 502 22.71 -11.38 -38.31
N ILE A 503 23.17 -12.43 -39.00
CA ILE A 503 22.60 -13.78 -38.90
C ILE A 503 22.73 -14.32 -37.47
N GLU A 504 23.91 -14.19 -36.85
CA GLU A 504 24.12 -14.67 -35.49
C GLU A 504 23.19 -13.99 -34.47
N LYS A 505 23.05 -12.66 -34.57
CA LYS A 505 22.11 -11.91 -33.71
C LYS A 505 20.66 -12.28 -33.98
N SER A 506 20.30 -12.51 -35.24
CA SER A 506 18.95 -12.92 -35.66
C SER A 506 18.61 -14.31 -35.12
N HIS A 507 19.51 -15.28 -35.31
CA HIS A 507 19.36 -16.65 -34.82
C HIS A 507 19.19 -16.67 -33.29
N ARG A 508 20.04 -15.95 -32.54
CA ARG A 508 19.89 -15.80 -31.08
C ARG A 508 18.60 -15.08 -30.68
N ARG A 509 18.07 -14.17 -31.51
CA ARG A 509 16.84 -13.41 -31.22
C ARG A 509 15.58 -14.25 -31.38
N PHE A 510 15.54 -15.08 -32.42
CA PHE A 510 14.41 -15.95 -32.72
C PHE A 510 14.50 -17.33 -32.05
N HIS A 511 15.56 -17.60 -31.30
CA HIS A 511 15.69 -18.85 -30.55
C HIS A 511 14.49 -19.07 -29.59
N PRO A 512 13.83 -20.24 -29.62
CA PRO A 512 12.62 -20.50 -28.82
C PRO A 512 12.88 -20.35 -27.32
N ASP A 513 14.04 -20.81 -26.82
CA ASP A 513 14.37 -20.67 -25.40
C ASP A 513 14.51 -19.20 -24.97
N ARG A 514 14.98 -18.31 -25.85
CA ARG A 514 15.08 -16.89 -25.50
C ARG A 514 13.70 -16.25 -25.42
N TRP A 515 12.78 -16.63 -26.30
CA TRP A 515 11.38 -16.19 -26.26
C TRP A 515 10.67 -16.68 -24.99
N ARG A 516 10.88 -17.94 -24.62
CA ARG A 516 10.35 -18.54 -23.39
C ARG A 516 10.94 -17.89 -22.14
N ALA A 517 12.26 -17.71 -22.08
CA ALA A 517 12.96 -17.10 -20.94
C ALA A 517 12.57 -15.63 -20.73
N ARG A 518 12.32 -14.89 -21.80
CA ARG A 518 11.79 -13.52 -21.72
C ARG A 518 10.29 -13.45 -21.44
N GLY A 519 9.57 -14.58 -21.48
CA GLY A 519 8.12 -14.61 -21.27
C GLY A 519 7.33 -13.84 -22.33
N LEU A 520 7.88 -13.67 -23.55
CA LEU A 520 7.31 -12.79 -24.58
C LEU A 520 5.88 -13.19 -24.95
N LEU A 521 5.66 -14.49 -25.17
CA LEU A 521 4.34 -15.02 -25.52
C LEU A 521 3.29 -14.81 -24.41
N LYS A 522 3.69 -14.75 -23.14
CA LYS A 522 2.77 -14.51 -22.01
C LYS A 522 2.16 -13.11 -22.03
N THR A 523 2.86 -12.15 -22.63
CA THR A 523 2.38 -10.76 -22.73
C THR A 523 1.38 -10.55 -23.87
N VAL A 524 1.19 -11.54 -24.75
CA VAL A 524 0.21 -11.46 -25.84
C VAL A 524 -1.19 -11.66 -25.26
N ALA A 525 -2.07 -10.67 -25.45
CA ALA A 525 -3.41 -10.65 -24.87
C ALA A 525 -4.37 -11.69 -25.51
N ASN A 526 -4.21 -11.94 -26.80
CA ASN A 526 -5.05 -12.87 -27.57
C ASN A 526 -4.35 -14.23 -27.72
N GLU A 527 -5.01 -15.31 -27.31
CA GLU A 527 -4.44 -16.67 -27.37
C GLU A 527 -4.22 -17.16 -28.80
N ALA A 528 -5.11 -16.78 -29.74
CA ALA A 528 -4.95 -17.15 -31.15
C ALA A 528 -3.70 -16.48 -31.75
N GLU A 529 -3.54 -15.17 -31.52
CA GLU A 529 -2.34 -14.43 -31.92
C GLU A 529 -1.07 -15.00 -31.29
N ARG A 530 -1.15 -15.44 -30.03
CA ARG A 530 -0.01 -16.09 -29.36
C ARG A 530 0.44 -17.34 -30.10
N GLY A 531 -0.50 -18.22 -30.48
CA GLY A 531 -0.20 -19.42 -31.26
C GLY A 531 0.44 -19.09 -32.62
N PHE A 532 -0.11 -18.09 -33.31
CA PHE A 532 0.43 -17.60 -34.58
C PHE A 532 1.84 -17.03 -34.46
N LEU A 533 2.12 -16.24 -33.41
CA LEU A 533 3.45 -15.68 -33.15
C LEU A 533 4.48 -16.75 -32.81
N ASP A 534 4.09 -17.78 -32.05
CA ASP A 534 4.98 -18.89 -31.72
C ASP A 534 5.36 -19.69 -32.97
N VAL A 535 4.37 -20.04 -33.81
CA VAL A 535 4.62 -20.74 -35.09
C VAL A 535 5.52 -19.91 -35.99
N ALA A 536 5.21 -18.62 -36.22
CA ALA A 536 6.02 -17.75 -37.06
C ALA A 536 7.46 -17.58 -36.53
N ALA A 537 7.64 -17.41 -35.22
CA ALA A 537 8.96 -17.32 -34.61
C ALA A 537 9.78 -18.61 -34.78
N ASN A 538 9.13 -19.76 -34.61
CA ASN A 538 9.76 -21.06 -34.81
C ASN A 538 10.14 -21.27 -36.29
N THR A 539 9.29 -20.89 -37.24
CA THR A 539 9.62 -20.91 -38.67
C THR A 539 10.86 -20.07 -38.98
N VAL A 540 10.92 -18.84 -38.46
CA VAL A 540 12.10 -17.97 -38.64
C VAL A 540 13.35 -18.58 -38.01
N ALA A 541 13.23 -19.17 -36.82
CA ALA A 541 14.36 -19.80 -36.13
C ALA A 541 14.91 -21.00 -36.92
N GLN A 542 14.02 -21.83 -37.47
CA GLN A 542 14.41 -22.97 -38.28
C GLN A 542 15.04 -22.52 -39.60
N ALA A 543 14.46 -21.54 -40.31
CA ALA A 543 15.03 -20.99 -41.54
C ALA A 543 16.41 -20.33 -41.33
N LEU A 544 16.64 -19.73 -40.16
CA LEU A 544 17.93 -19.14 -39.79
C LEU A 544 19.02 -20.19 -39.45
N THR A 545 18.63 -21.40 -39.07
CA THR A 545 19.56 -22.44 -38.62
C THR A 545 20.58 -22.85 -39.70
N PRO A 546 20.18 -23.23 -40.93
CA PRO A 546 21.15 -23.57 -41.97
C PRO A 546 22.04 -22.39 -42.37
N LEU A 547 21.46 -21.18 -42.49
CA LEU A 547 22.22 -19.96 -42.79
C LEU A 547 23.27 -19.66 -41.70
N TRP A 548 22.93 -19.88 -40.44
CA TRP A 548 23.84 -19.69 -39.33
C TRP A 548 24.96 -20.75 -39.30
N MET A 549 24.65 -22.01 -39.60
CA MET A 549 25.65 -23.08 -39.71
C MET A 549 26.66 -22.81 -40.83
N GLU A 550 26.17 -22.40 -42.00
CA GLU A 550 27.01 -22.05 -43.16
C GLU A 550 28.00 -20.93 -42.81
N VAL A 551 27.50 -19.85 -42.21
CA VAL A 551 28.30 -18.66 -41.94
C VAL A 551 29.23 -18.83 -40.72
N THR A 552 28.87 -19.69 -39.76
CA THR A 552 29.76 -20.01 -38.63
C THR A 552 30.78 -21.10 -38.94
N GLY A 553 30.60 -21.86 -40.02
CA GLY A 553 31.44 -23.01 -40.38
C GLY A 553 31.27 -24.20 -39.43
N ARG A 554 30.18 -24.25 -38.65
CA ARG A 554 29.83 -25.38 -37.80
C ARG A 554 28.99 -26.35 -38.64
N LYS A 555 29.65 -27.35 -39.22
CA LYS A 555 28.96 -28.49 -39.84
C LYS A 555 28.63 -29.56 -38.82
#